data_AF-A0A1K1NJ91-F1
#
_entry.id   AF-A0A1K1NJ91-F1
#
_cell.length_a   1.000
_cell.length_b   1.000
_cell.length_c   1.000
_cell.angle_alpha   90.00
_cell.angle_beta   90.00
_cell.angle_gamma   90.00
#
_symmetry.space_group_name_H-M   'P 1'
#
loop_
_entity.id
_entity.type
_entity.pdbx_description
1 polymer ?
#
loop_
_entity_poly.entity_id
_entity_poly.type
_entity_poly.pdbx_seq_one_letter_code
_entity_poly.pdbx_strand_id
1 'polypeptide(L)'
;MKFTTPVLISVLLAASPSVSAAIDIHFDYRYDTGFFTGANSHRQDILNAAAATFESRLEDSLSAVLSSGSNSFSATFFRPDSGVLETLREFSVAENQIVVFTGARAIAGSAIATGGPGGVGIDRVNSIEFRDNVLSRGQTGALGPLAGRTDFGPWGGSLAFDSAANWYFDPDPATDETFSGFDLFSVAVHELGHILGFGTADSYGNLVSNGVFTGAAATALLGNPPPLAGDNDHWRDGLSYLGQEAALDPTIAAGQRKHFTELDFAALQDIGWEVSPIPEADTWAMMLAGLGLLGWRLRASSRRAA
;
A
#
# COMPACT_ATOMS: atom_id res chain seq x y z
N MET A 1 -8.16 64.89 -27.21
CA MET A 1 -7.05 63.95 -27.04
C MET A 1 -7.54 62.79 -26.20
N LYS A 2 -7.76 61.62 -26.80
CA LYS A 2 -8.23 60.41 -26.10
C LYS A 2 -7.01 59.51 -25.86
N PHE A 3 -6.71 59.21 -24.61
CA PHE A 3 -5.69 58.23 -24.23
C PHE A 3 -6.31 56.83 -24.23
N THR A 4 -5.70 55.91 -24.97
CA THR A 4 -5.98 54.48 -24.94
C THR A 4 -4.88 53.79 -24.14
N THR A 5 -5.23 53.17 -23.02
CA THR A 5 -4.35 52.27 -22.25
C THR A 5 -4.55 50.82 -22.74
N PRO A 6 -3.50 50.06 -23.04
CA PRO A 6 -3.63 48.64 -23.33
C PRO A 6 -3.65 47.83 -22.03
N VAL A 7 -4.57 46.87 -21.93
CA VAL A 7 -4.60 45.87 -20.86
C VAL A 7 -3.66 44.75 -21.26
N LEU A 8 -2.58 44.53 -20.49
CA LEU A 8 -1.78 43.31 -20.58
C LEU A 8 -2.54 42.17 -19.90
N ILE A 9 -2.83 41.10 -20.65
CA ILE A 9 -3.28 39.82 -20.09
C ILE A 9 -2.01 39.00 -19.82
N SER A 10 -1.64 38.90 -18.54
CA SER A 10 -0.63 37.93 -18.10
C SER A 10 -1.28 36.55 -18.02
N VAL A 11 -0.94 35.66 -18.94
CA VAL A 11 -1.27 34.24 -18.82
C VAL A 11 -0.27 33.62 -17.84
N LEU A 12 -0.74 33.30 -16.63
CA LEU A 12 0.01 32.45 -15.70
C LEU A 12 -0.02 31.02 -16.25
N LEU A 13 1.09 30.55 -16.81
CA LEU A 13 1.31 29.12 -17.02
C LEU A 13 1.58 28.51 -15.63
N ALA A 14 0.60 27.81 -15.08
CA ALA A 14 0.81 26.96 -13.91
C ALA A 14 1.69 25.79 -14.35
N ALA A 15 2.96 25.80 -13.94
CA ALA A 15 3.78 24.60 -13.97
C ALA A 15 3.21 23.65 -12.92
N SER A 16 2.60 22.55 -13.34
CA SER A 16 2.26 21.45 -12.44
C SER A 16 3.57 20.93 -11.85
N PRO A 17 3.74 20.86 -10.52
CA PRO A 17 4.91 20.19 -9.95
C PRO A 17 4.87 18.73 -10.43
N SER A 18 6.03 18.23 -10.87
CA SER A 18 6.23 16.81 -11.07
C SER A 18 6.04 16.13 -9.71
N VAL A 19 4.91 15.45 -9.52
CA VAL A 19 4.71 14.60 -8.33
C VAL A 19 5.69 13.44 -8.47
N SER A 20 6.79 13.48 -7.72
CA SER A 20 7.50 12.25 -7.42
C SER A 20 6.56 11.39 -6.60
N ALA A 21 6.34 10.13 -6.98
CA ALA A 21 5.55 9.22 -6.16
C ALA A 21 6.18 9.13 -4.76
N ALA A 22 5.36 9.24 -3.72
CA ALA A 22 5.81 9.13 -2.33
C ALA A 22 6.24 7.69 -2.01
N ILE A 23 5.53 6.69 -2.55
CA ILE A 23 5.92 5.27 -2.54
C ILE A 23 5.75 4.68 -3.95
N ASP A 24 6.66 3.78 -4.33
CA ASP A 24 6.66 2.99 -5.58
C ASP A 24 6.79 1.50 -5.24
N ILE A 25 5.70 0.74 -5.36
CA ILE A 25 5.70 -0.71 -5.18
C ILE A 25 6.12 -1.34 -6.50
N HIS A 26 7.39 -1.71 -6.58
CA HIS A 26 8.00 -2.24 -7.77
C HIS A 26 7.97 -3.77 -7.79
N PHE A 27 7.13 -4.34 -8.66
CA PHE A 27 7.10 -5.80 -8.86
C PHE A 27 8.27 -6.28 -9.72
N ASP A 28 9.09 -7.17 -9.14
CA ASP A 28 10.19 -7.84 -9.83
C ASP A 28 9.79 -9.29 -10.16
N TYR A 29 9.64 -9.56 -11.45
CA TYR A 29 9.19 -10.85 -11.98
C TYR A 29 10.33 -11.80 -12.36
N ARG A 30 11.59 -11.57 -11.91
CA ARG A 30 12.72 -12.43 -12.31
C ARG A 30 12.57 -13.90 -11.92
N TYR A 31 11.73 -14.17 -10.92
CA TYR A 31 11.39 -15.52 -10.45
C TYR A 31 10.01 -15.98 -10.92
N ASP A 32 9.27 -15.19 -11.69
CA ASP A 32 8.02 -15.66 -12.28
C ASP A 32 8.30 -16.74 -13.34
N THR A 33 7.49 -17.80 -13.35
CA THR A 33 7.62 -18.92 -14.29
C THR A 33 6.55 -18.90 -15.39
N GLY A 34 5.98 -17.72 -15.67
CA GLY A 34 4.97 -17.50 -16.69
C GLY A 34 3.57 -17.26 -16.13
N PHE A 35 3.40 -17.09 -14.82
CA PHE A 35 2.10 -16.73 -14.24
C PHE A 35 1.80 -15.26 -14.47
N PHE A 36 2.81 -14.39 -14.46
CA PHE A 36 2.70 -12.95 -14.73
C PHE A 36 3.45 -12.51 -15.98
N THR A 37 4.24 -13.37 -16.62
CA THR A 37 5.08 -13.02 -17.77
C THR A 37 4.67 -13.78 -19.04
N GLY A 38 5.26 -13.40 -20.18
CA GLY A 38 4.96 -14.02 -21.48
C GLY A 38 3.51 -13.77 -21.90
N ALA A 39 2.77 -14.84 -22.24
CA ALA A 39 1.37 -14.73 -22.66
C ALA A 39 0.42 -14.20 -21.56
N ASN A 40 0.87 -14.21 -20.30
CA ASN A 40 0.09 -13.78 -19.14
C ASN A 40 0.48 -12.38 -18.63
N SER A 41 1.24 -11.59 -19.42
CA SER A 41 1.71 -10.26 -19.01
C SER A 41 0.60 -9.28 -18.64
N HIS A 42 -0.60 -9.45 -19.19
CA HIS A 42 -1.78 -8.64 -18.83
C HIS A 42 -2.14 -8.72 -17.34
N ARG A 43 -1.75 -9.79 -16.62
CA ARG A 43 -2.01 -9.91 -15.19
C ARG A 43 -1.16 -8.96 -14.34
N GLN A 44 -0.08 -8.41 -14.90
CA GLN A 44 0.71 -7.39 -14.24
C GLN A 44 -0.10 -6.11 -14.02
N ASP A 45 -1.06 -5.80 -14.91
CA ASP A 45 -1.94 -4.64 -14.77
C ASP A 45 -2.82 -4.75 -13.51
N ILE A 46 -3.22 -5.97 -13.13
CA ILE A 46 -3.97 -6.24 -11.89
C ILE A 46 -3.11 -5.97 -10.66
N LEU A 47 -1.83 -6.40 -10.68
CA LEU A 47 -0.91 -6.11 -9.57
C LEU A 47 -0.59 -4.63 -9.47
N ASN A 48 -0.41 -3.95 -10.61
CA ASN A 48 -0.22 -2.51 -10.65
C ASN A 48 -1.44 -1.76 -10.10
N ALA A 49 -2.66 -2.23 -10.37
CA ALA A 49 -3.87 -1.67 -9.76
C ALA A 49 -3.92 -1.89 -8.24
N ALA A 50 -3.51 -3.07 -7.76
CA ALA A 50 -3.41 -3.35 -6.32
C ALA A 50 -2.35 -2.46 -5.65
N ALA A 51 -1.18 -2.28 -6.27
CA ALA A 51 -0.15 -1.35 -5.80
C ALA A 51 -0.68 0.10 -5.75
N ALA A 52 -1.39 0.55 -6.79
CA ALA A 52 -1.95 1.89 -6.87
C ALA A 52 -2.93 2.23 -5.73
N THR A 53 -3.55 1.21 -5.13
CA THR A 53 -4.39 1.39 -3.92
C THR A 53 -3.57 1.99 -2.77
N PHE A 54 -2.32 1.57 -2.61
CA PHE A 54 -1.41 2.09 -1.58
C PHE A 54 -0.66 3.33 -2.06
N GLU A 55 -0.09 3.32 -3.26
CA GLU A 55 0.72 4.42 -3.79
C GLU A 55 -0.06 5.74 -3.93
N SER A 56 -1.39 5.67 -4.06
CA SER A 56 -2.25 6.86 -4.09
C SER A 56 -2.54 7.45 -2.70
N ARG A 57 -2.21 6.72 -1.63
CA ARG A 57 -2.58 7.04 -0.25
C ARG A 57 -1.39 7.20 0.68
N LEU A 58 -0.28 6.50 0.46
CA LEU A 58 0.91 6.60 1.30
C LEU A 58 1.75 7.80 0.88
N GLU A 59 2.08 8.66 1.84
CA GLU A 59 2.80 9.93 1.66
C GLU A 59 4.23 9.88 2.21
N ASP A 60 4.65 8.73 2.74
CA ASP A 60 5.95 8.50 3.33
C ASP A 60 7.11 8.79 2.38
N SER A 61 8.29 9.02 2.95
CA SER A 61 9.54 9.13 2.21
C SER A 61 10.55 8.12 2.70
N LEU A 62 10.87 7.13 1.86
CA LEU A 62 11.82 6.06 2.20
C LEU A 62 13.20 6.35 1.63
N SER A 63 14.20 6.52 2.49
CA SER A 63 15.59 6.76 2.08
C SER A 63 16.18 5.60 1.29
N ALA A 64 16.81 5.87 0.14
CA ALA A 64 17.52 4.86 -0.66
C ALA A 64 18.55 4.05 0.16
N VAL A 65 18.70 2.76 -0.16
CA VAL A 65 19.77 1.91 0.41
C VAL A 65 20.64 1.42 -0.73
N LEU A 66 21.86 1.93 -0.81
CA LEU A 66 22.80 1.64 -1.90
C LEU A 66 23.98 0.81 -1.37
N SER A 67 24.04 -0.47 -1.73
CA SER A 67 25.21 -1.30 -1.50
C SER A 67 26.33 -0.87 -2.45
N SER A 68 27.45 -0.42 -1.89
CA SER A 68 28.65 -0.04 -2.64
C SER A 68 29.89 0.00 -1.75
N GLY A 69 31.06 -0.24 -2.36
CA GLY A 69 32.35 -0.20 -1.66
C GLY A 69 32.40 -1.19 -0.49
N SER A 70 32.48 -0.65 0.74
CA SER A 70 32.54 -1.45 1.97
C SER A 70 31.21 -1.51 2.75
N ASN A 71 30.12 -1.01 2.17
CA ASN A 71 28.78 -1.12 2.71
C ASN A 71 27.93 -1.99 1.80
N SER A 72 27.44 -3.10 2.33
CA SER A 72 26.50 -3.93 1.60
C SER A 72 25.52 -4.66 2.51
N PHE A 73 24.30 -4.82 2.00
CA PHE A 73 23.28 -5.65 2.61
C PHE A 73 22.77 -6.70 1.62
N SER A 74 22.26 -7.78 2.17
CA SER A 74 21.57 -8.86 1.48
C SER A 74 20.07 -8.78 1.73
N ALA A 75 19.27 -8.91 0.68
CA ALA A 75 17.84 -9.16 0.79
C ALA A 75 17.60 -10.68 0.90
N THR A 76 16.82 -11.10 1.89
CA THR A 76 16.46 -12.51 2.09
C THR A 76 14.94 -12.69 2.02
N PHE A 77 14.45 -13.61 1.21
CA PHE A 77 13.01 -13.83 1.02
C PHE A 77 12.76 -15.25 0.50
N PHE A 78 11.52 -15.73 0.58
CA PHE A 78 11.15 -17.00 -0.04
C PHE A 78 10.80 -16.75 -1.51
N ARG A 79 11.43 -17.48 -2.43
CA ARG A 79 11.18 -17.28 -3.85
C ARG A 79 9.73 -17.60 -4.21
N PRO A 80 9.09 -16.76 -5.04
CA PRO A 80 7.69 -16.96 -5.34
C PRO A 80 7.42 -18.22 -6.17
N ASP A 81 8.37 -18.70 -6.98
CA ASP A 81 8.27 -19.91 -7.81
C ASP A 81 8.44 -21.25 -7.09
N SER A 82 9.11 -21.25 -5.93
CA SER A 82 9.59 -22.49 -5.32
C SER A 82 9.41 -22.54 -3.81
N GLY A 83 9.23 -21.40 -3.15
CA GLY A 83 9.18 -21.32 -1.69
C GLY A 83 10.53 -21.59 -1.01
N VAL A 84 11.62 -21.67 -1.79
CA VAL A 84 12.97 -21.82 -1.26
C VAL A 84 13.49 -20.45 -0.81
N LEU A 85 14.20 -20.42 0.31
CA LEU A 85 14.85 -19.20 0.81
C LEU A 85 15.97 -18.76 -0.15
N GLU A 86 15.90 -17.52 -0.60
CA GLU A 86 16.88 -16.86 -1.47
C GLU A 86 17.59 -15.75 -0.71
N THR A 87 18.85 -15.49 -1.07
CA THR A 87 19.65 -14.40 -0.52
C THR A 87 20.32 -13.65 -1.65
N LEU A 88 19.80 -12.47 -1.98
CA LEU A 88 20.40 -11.56 -2.94
C LEU A 88 21.44 -10.70 -2.25
N ARG A 89 22.72 -11.00 -2.49
CA ARG A 89 23.85 -10.23 -1.95
C ARG A 89 24.06 -8.92 -2.69
N GLU A 90 24.64 -7.95 -1.98
CA GLU A 90 24.95 -6.62 -2.54
C GLU A 90 23.70 -5.93 -3.10
N PHE A 91 22.55 -6.17 -2.46
CA PHE A 91 21.27 -5.66 -2.90
C PHE A 91 21.18 -4.14 -2.69
N SER A 92 20.44 -3.45 -3.53
CA SER A 92 20.17 -2.01 -3.40
C SER A 92 18.71 -1.76 -3.72
N VAL A 93 18.12 -0.80 -3.03
CA VAL A 93 16.74 -0.35 -3.26
C VAL A 93 16.73 1.17 -3.36
N ALA A 94 16.02 1.67 -4.37
CA ALA A 94 15.94 3.11 -4.63
C ALA A 94 15.19 3.85 -3.51
N GLU A 95 15.25 5.18 -3.53
CA GLU A 95 14.38 6.01 -2.68
C GLU A 95 12.91 5.70 -3.00
N ASN A 96 12.04 5.70 -1.99
CA ASN A 96 10.60 5.46 -2.08
C ASN A 96 10.15 4.10 -2.64
N GLN A 97 11.08 3.28 -3.12
CA GLN A 97 10.76 2.00 -3.72
C GLN A 97 10.60 0.89 -2.66
N ILE A 98 9.60 0.04 -2.86
CA ILE A 98 9.38 -1.23 -2.16
C ILE A 98 9.44 -2.32 -3.21
N VAL A 99 10.48 -3.16 -3.19
CA VAL A 99 10.67 -4.20 -4.22
C VAL A 99 9.96 -5.48 -3.84
N VAL A 100 9.00 -5.93 -4.64
CA VAL A 100 8.23 -7.15 -4.39
C VAL A 100 8.57 -8.21 -5.43
N PHE A 101 9.26 -9.27 -5.02
CA PHE A 101 9.54 -10.41 -5.89
C PHE A 101 8.27 -11.25 -6.07
N THR A 102 7.72 -11.26 -7.29
CA THR A 102 6.39 -11.81 -7.55
C THR A 102 6.42 -12.99 -8.51
N GLY A 103 5.53 -13.95 -8.27
CA GLY A 103 5.36 -15.15 -9.10
C GLY A 103 4.27 -16.06 -8.54
N ALA A 104 4.25 -17.30 -9.01
CA ALA A 104 3.32 -18.31 -8.52
C ALA A 104 3.99 -19.68 -8.41
N ARG A 105 3.46 -20.49 -7.49
CA ARG A 105 3.84 -21.89 -7.29
C ARG A 105 2.67 -22.66 -6.71
N ALA A 106 2.72 -23.99 -6.69
CA ALA A 106 1.73 -24.75 -5.94
C ALA A 106 1.92 -24.48 -4.43
N ILE A 107 0.86 -24.01 -3.75
CA ILE A 107 0.86 -23.78 -2.30
C ILE A 107 0.06 -24.90 -1.64
N ALA A 108 0.63 -25.51 -0.60
CA ALA A 108 -0.05 -26.57 0.13
C ALA A 108 -0.96 -26.00 1.22
N GLY A 109 -2.06 -26.69 1.50
CA GLY A 109 -3.02 -26.29 2.54
C GLY A 109 -4.17 -25.46 1.98
N SER A 110 -4.69 -24.55 2.79
CA SER A 110 -5.83 -23.69 2.45
C SER A 110 -5.45 -22.28 2.00
N ALA A 111 -4.17 -21.90 2.14
CA ALA A 111 -3.68 -20.61 1.69
C ALA A 111 -3.60 -20.59 0.16
N ILE A 112 -4.14 -19.53 -0.45
CA ILE A 112 -4.10 -19.32 -1.91
C ILE A 112 -3.05 -18.28 -2.33
N ALA A 113 -2.43 -17.60 -1.38
CA ALA A 113 -1.25 -16.79 -1.59
C ALA A 113 -0.41 -16.75 -0.32
N THR A 114 0.82 -16.26 -0.45
CA THR A 114 1.71 -15.92 0.66
C THR A 114 2.49 -14.67 0.28
N GLY A 115 2.34 -13.61 1.06
CA GLY A 115 3.10 -12.38 0.96
C GLY A 115 3.69 -11.96 2.31
N GLY A 116 4.74 -11.16 2.26
CA GLY A 116 5.32 -10.59 3.48
C GLY A 116 6.65 -9.90 3.23
N PRO A 117 7.11 -9.09 4.19
CA PRO A 117 8.36 -8.37 4.09
C PRO A 117 9.53 -9.35 4.11
N GLY A 118 10.58 -9.01 3.37
CA GLY A 118 11.79 -9.80 3.35
C GLY A 118 12.74 -9.47 4.50
N GLY A 119 13.56 -10.45 4.87
CA GLY A 119 14.62 -10.28 5.84
C GLY A 119 15.79 -9.46 5.31
N VAL A 120 16.56 -8.92 6.25
CA VAL A 120 17.80 -8.18 5.99
C VAL A 120 18.98 -8.98 6.51
N GLY A 121 19.98 -9.20 5.65
CA GLY A 121 21.32 -9.64 6.05
C GLY A 121 22.30 -8.47 5.95
N ILE A 122 23.00 -8.13 7.03
CA ILE A 122 24.02 -7.08 7.01
C ILE A 122 25.38 -7.76 6.78
N ASP A 123 25.91 -7.70 5.55
CA ASP A 123 27.13 -8.44 5.16
C ASP A 123 28.42 -7.66 5.48
N ARG A 124 28.49 -6.40 5.03
CA ARG A 124 29.63 -5.51 5.25
C ARG A 124 29.14 -4.15 5.69
N VAL A 125 29.66 -3.65 6.81
CA VAL A 125 29.30 -2.34 7.35
C VAL A 125 30.55 -1.60 7.78
N ASN A 126 30.71 -0.39 7.26
CA ASN A 126 31.71 0.56 7.71
C ASN A 126 31.12 1.76 8.48
N SER A 127 29.78 1.92 8.48
CA SER A 127 29.10 3.06 9.11
C SER A 127 27.81 2.65 9.81
N ILE A 128 27.56 3.27 10.96
CA ILE A 128 26.32 3.06 11.74
C ILE A 128 25.12 3.57 10.94
N GLU A 129 25.31 4.68 10.23
CA GLU A 129 24.29 5.32 9.40
C GLU A 129 23.80 4.40 8.28
N PHE A 130 24.70 3.65 7.63
CA PHE A 130 24.29 2.69 6.60
C PHE A 130 23.46 1.56 7.21
N ARG A 131 23.94 0.96 8.30
CA ARG A 131 23.22 -0.11 9.00
C ARG A 131 21.83 0.35 9.43
N ASP A 132 21.74 1.51 10.06
CA ASP A 132 20.50 2.05 10.59
C ASP A 132 19.53 2.35 9.44
N ASN A 133 20.02 2.91 8.32
CA ASN A 133 19.21 3.14 7.12
C ASN A 133 18.74 1.84 6.42
N VAL A 134 19.54 0.77 6.41
CA VAL A 134 19.09 -0.54 5.89
C VAL A 134 17.89 -1.06 6.70
N LEU A 135 17.88 -0.81 8.02
CA LEU A 135 16.87 -1.33 8.94
C LEU A 135 15.65 -0.41 9.08
N SER A 136 15.78 0.88 8.79
CA SER A 136 14.71 1.87 9.00
C SER A 136 14.23 2.56 7.74
N ARG A 137 15.03 2.58 6.67
CA ARG A 137 14.75 3.40 5.48
C ARG A 137 14.48 4.88 5.81
N GLY A 138 15.09 5.38 6.89
CA GLY A 138 14.90 6.75 7.37
C GLY A 138 13.68 6.98 8.26
N GLN A 139 12.88 5.94 8.52
CA GLN A 139 11.64 6.02 9.30
C GLN A 139 11.91 6.20 10.80
N THR A 140 11.23 7.16 11.41
CA THR A 140 11.45 7.55 12.81
C THR A 140 10.57 6.70 13.72
N GLY A 141 11.19 5.76 14.43
CA GLY A 141 10.47 4.79 15.26
C GLY A 141 10.61 3.35 14.76
N ALA A 142 11.25 3.14 13.60
CA ALA A 142 11.57 1.82 13.07
C ALA A 142 12.81 1.18 13.73
N LEU A 143 13.58 1.98 14.48
CA LEU A 143 14.78 1.55 15.21
C LEU A 143 14.56 1.58 16.72
N GLY A 144 15.52 0.98 17.44
CA GLY A 144 15.47 0.84 18.89
C GLY A 144 14.99 -0.56 19.32
N PRO A 145 14.66 -0.73 20.62
CA PRO A 145 14.14 -1.99 21.14
C PRO A 145 12.85 -2.40 20.42
N LEU A 146 12.71 -3.69 20.08
CA LEU A 146 11.57 -4.22 19.33
C LEU A 146 10.22 -3.80 19.94
N ALA A 147 10.09 -3.91 21.27
CA ALA A 147 8.88 -3.56 22.03
C ALA A 147 8.51 -2.07 22.05
N GLY A 148 9.36 -1.19 21.50
CA GLY A 148 9.13 0.25 21.45
C GLY A 148 9.08 0.80 20.03
N ARG A 149 9.13 -0.06 19.01
CA ARG A 149 9.01 0.36 17.61
C ARG A 149 7.59 0.79 17.31
N THR A 150 7.44 1.91 16.63
CA THR A 150 6.15 2.52 16.28
C THR A 150 6.04 2.78 14.79
N ASP A 151 7.05 2.38 14.02
CA ASP A 151 7.18 2.69 12.61
C ASP A 151 7.86 1.53 11.88
N PHE A 152 7.73 1.48 10.55
CA PHE A 152 8.18 0.37 9.71
C PHE A 152 8.67 0.84 8.35
N GLY A 153 9.94 0.57 8.05
CA GLY A 153 10.56 0.93 6.76
C GLY A 153 11.13 -0.29 6.04
N PRO A 154 10.30 -1.09 5.32
CA PRO A 154 10.79 -2.26 4.60
C PRO A 154 11.55 -1.87 3.33
N TRP A 155 12.49 -2.71 2.90
CA TRP A 155 13.04 -2.63 1.54
C TRP A 155 12.08 -3.22 0.50
N GLY A 156 11.18 -4.10 0.94
CA GLY A 156 10.40 -4.96 0.05
C GLY A 156 10.21 -6.37 0.63
N GLY A 157 9.86 -7.31 -0.24
CA GLY A 157 9.54 -8.68 0.14
C GLY A 157 9.25 -9.57 -1.05
N SER A 158 8.44 -10.59 -0.81
CA SER A 158 8.02 -11.54 -1.85
C SER A 158 6.54 -11.80 -1.80
N LEU A 159 5.93 -12.03 -2.96
CA LEU A 159 4.52 -12.33 -3.12
C LEU A 159 4.35 -13.54 -4.03
N ALA A 160 3.74 -14.60 -3.52
CA ALA A 160 3.49 -15.82 -4.27
C ALA A 160 2.02 -16.17 -4.27
N PHE A 161 1.46 -16.42 -5.45
CA PHE A 161 0.10 -16.92 -5.61
C PHE A 161 0.11 -18.44 -5.81
N ASP A 162 -0.94 -19.12 -5.35
CA ASP A 162 -1.13 -20.53 -5.63
C ASP A 162 -1.44 -20.73 -7.11
N SER A 163 -0.50 -21.33 -7.84
CA SER A 163 -0.66 -21.62 -9.27
C SER A 163 -1.82 -22.60 -9.57
N ALA A 164 -2.31 -23.33 -8.56
CA ALA A 164 -3.41 -24.28 -8.70
C ALA A 164 -4.79 -23.71 -8.36
N ALA A 165 -4.86 -22.50 -7.78
CA ALA A 165 -6.12 -21.87 -7.44
C ALA A 165 -6.91 -21.44 -8.68
N ASN A 166 -8.24 -21.47 -8.57
CA ASN A 166 -9.14 -21.01 -9.62
C ASN A 166 -9.24 -19.49 -9.59
N TRP A 167 -8.24 -18.82 -10.18
CA TRP A 167 -8.14 -17.37 -10.21
C TRP A 167 -9.12 -16.73 -11.18
N TYR A 168 -9.72 -15.64 -10.72
CA TYR A 168 -10.30 -14.62 -11.56
C TYR A 168 -9.24 -13.55 -11.84
N PHE A 169 -8.98 -13.33 -13.13
CA PHE A 169 -8.09 -12.29 -13.63
C PHE A 169 -8.94 -11.17 -14.19
N ASP A 170 -9.11 -10.13 -13.39
CA ASP A 170 -9.95 -8.98 -13.73
C ASP A 170 -9.42 -8.25 -14.98
N PRO A 171 -10.22 -8.14 -16.06
CA PRO A 171 -9.84 -7.36 -17.23
C PRO A 171 -9.90 -5.83 -17.01
N ASP A 172 -10.61 -5.35 -15.99
CA ASP A 172 -10.73 -3.95 -15.62
C ASP A 172 -10.86 -3.77 -14.08
N PRO A 173 -9.73 -3.69 -13.34
CA PRO A 173 -9.70 -3.50 -11.89
C PRO A 173 -10.39 -2.22 -11.37
N ALA A 174 -10.81 -1.31 -12.25
CA ALA A 174 -11.54 -0.11 -11.87
C ALA A 174 -13.06 -0.36 -11.67
N THR A 175 -13.56 -1.55 -12.02
CA THR A 175 -14.97 -1.91 -11.87
C THR A 175 -15.19 -3.04 -10.87
N ASP A 176 -16.40 -3.08 -10.33
CA ASP A 176 -16.90 -4.21 -9.56
C ASP A 176 -17.96 -4.94 -10.39
N GLU A 177 -17.62 -6.12 -10.90
CA GLU A 177 -18.53 -7.01 -11.61
C GLU A 177 -18.79 -8.32 -10.87
N THR A 178 -19.76 -9.08 -11.38
CA THR A 178 -19.93 -10.48 -10.95
C THR A 178 -18.97 -11.37 -11.70
N PHE A 179 -18.23 -12.20 -10.97
CA PHE A 179 -17.29 -13.17 -11.51
C PHE A 179 -17.31 -14.48 -10.72
N SER A 180 -16.50 -15.44 -11.16
CA SER A 180 -16.30 -16.72 -10.49
C SER A 180 -14.82 -16.98 -10.26
N GLY A 181 -14.47 -17.64 -9.16
CA GLY A 181 -13.07 -17.87 -8.77
C GLY A 181 -12.59 -16.85 -7.73
N PHE A 182 -11.38 -17.04 -7.25
CA PHE A 182 -10.76 -16.12 -6.29
C PHE A 182 -10.19 -14.91 -7.02
N ASP A 183 -10.51 -13.72 -6.55
CA ASP A 183 -10.10 -12.49 -7.20
C ASP A 183 -8.61 -12.20 -6.94
N LEU A 184 -7.82 -12.15 -8.01
CA LEU A 184 -6.38 -11.89 -7.90
C LEU A 184 -6.11 -10.50 -7.31
N PHE A 185 -6.92 -9.49 -7.67
CA PHE A 185 -6.77 -8.12 -7.16
C PHE A 185 -6.93 -8.09 -5.63
N SER A 186 -8.02 -8.64 -5.13
CA SER A 186 -8.33 -8.68 -3.68
C SER A 186 -7.23 -9.37 -2.88
N VAL A 187 -6.73 -10.51 -3.39
CA VAL A 187 -5.65 -11.23 -2.72
C VAL A 187 -4.33 -10.45 -2.82
N ALA A 188 -4.02 -9.80 -3.94
CA ALA A 188 -2.83 -8.97 -4.06
C ALA A 188 -2.85 -7.81 -3.06
N VAL A 189 -3.99 -7.13 -2.92
CA VAL A 189 -4.17 -6.05 -1.94
C VAL A 189 -3.98 -6.54 -0.50
N HIS A 190 -4.55 -7.70 -0.15
CA HIS A 190 -4.35 -8.32 1.16
C HIS A 190 -2.87 -8.58 1.45
N GLU A 191 -2.18 -9.26 0.54
CA GLU A 191 -0.79 -9.65 0.75
C GLU A 191 0.20 -8.48 0.70
N LEU A 192 -0.12 -7.43 -0.07
CA LEU A 192 0.62 -6.17 -0.02
C LEU A 192 0.48 -5.48 1.34
N GLY A 193 -0.68 -5.57 2.00
CA GLY A 193 -0.84 -5.07 3.37
C GLY A 193 0.08 -5.80 4.37
N HIS A 194 0.31 -7.10 4.19
CA HIS A 194 1.32 -7.83 4.97
C HIS A 194 2.75 -7.37 4.67
N ILE A 195 3.09 -7.13 3.40
CA ILE A 195 4.40 -6.56 3.01
C ILE A 195 4.62 -5.19 3.64
N LEU A 196 3.55 -4.40 3.80
CA LEU A 196 3.55 -3.08 4.43
C LEU A 196 3.50 -3.14 5.97
N GLY A 197 3.52 -4.32 6.58
CA GLY A 197 3.73 -4.44 8.03
C GLY A 197 2.52 -4.86 8.85
N PHE A 198 1.33 -4.96 8.24
CA PHE A 198 0.17 -5.48 8.97
C PHE A 198 0.38 -6.96 9.29
N GLY A 199 0.27 -7.35 10.57
CA GLY A 199 0.54 -8.72 11.00
C GLY A 199 2.02 -9.14 10.96
N THR A 200 2.93 -8.27 10.53
CA THR A 200 4.34 -8.66 10.28
C THR A 200 5.37 -7.72 10.91
N ALA A 201 5.05 -6.43 11.07
CA ALA A 201 5.96 -5.45 11.64
C ALA A 201 5.95 -5.48 13.19
N ASP A 202 7.08 -5.12 13.80
CA ASP A 202 7.14 -4.95 15.26
C ASP A 202 6.18 -3.87 15.75
N SER A 203 6.01 -2.77 14.98
CA SER A 203 5.06 -1.70 15.30
C SER A 203 3.61 -2.19 15.33
N TYR A 204 3.25 -3.14 14.46
CA TYR A 204 1.97 -3.84 14.53
C TYR A 204 1.87 -4.70 15.79
N GLY A 205 2.87 -5.58 16.02
CA GLY A 205 2.87 -6.48 17.18
C GLY A 205 2.80 -5.76 18.52
N ASN A 206 3.38 -4.55 18.61
CA ASN A 206 3.32 -3.69 19.80
C ASN A 206 1.92 -3.13 20.08
N LEU A 207 1.01 -3.18 19.10
CA LEU A 207 -0.39 -2.80 19.21
C LEU A 207 -1.33 -4.01 19.34
N VAL A 208 -0.81 -5.23 19.41
CA VAL A 208 -1.62 -6.42 19.65
C VAL A 208 -1.69 -6.71 21.15
N SER A 209 -2.91 -6.80 21.69
CA SER A 209 -3.11 -7.16 23.09
C SER A 209 -4.42 -7.90 23.28
N ASN A 210 -4.39 -9.08 23.92
CA ASN A 210 -5.59 -9.86 24.27
C ASN A 210 -6.58 -10.10 23.10
N GLY A 211 -6.07 -10.38 21.90
CA GLY A 211 -6.89 -10.68 20.71
C GLY A 211 -7.55 -9.47 20.06
N VAL A 212 -7.08 -8.25 20.36
CA VAL A 212 -7.50 -7.02 19.70
C VAL A 212 -6.28 -6.20 19.26
N PHE A 213 -6.49 -5.34 18.26
CA PHE A 213 -5.54 -4.33 17.84
C PHE A 213 -5.84 -3.00 18.55
N THR A 214 -4.85 -2.40 19.19
CA THR A 214 -5.00 -1.23 20.06
C THR A 214 -4.54 0.07 19.40
N GLY A 215 -4.34 0.08 18.09
CA GLY A 215 -4.04 1.28 17.32
C GLY A 215 -5.14 2.34 17.47
N ALA A 216 -4.74 3.61 17.60
CA ALA A 216 -5.63 4.71 17.94
C ALA A 216 -6.55 5.09 16.78
N ALA A 217 -6.04 5.13 15.55
CA ALA A 217 -6.80 5.46 14.35
C ALA A 217 -7.84 4.36 14.06
N ALA A 218 -7.42 3.10 14.04
CA ALA A 218 -8.33 1.97 13.79
C ALA A 218 -9.41 1.85 14.90
N THR A 219 -9.03 2.08 16.17
CA THR A 219 -9.98 2.12 17.29
C THR A 219 -10.99 3.26 17.14
N ALA A 220 -10.55 4.44 16.68
CA ALA A 220 -11.44 5.58 16.50
C ALA A 220 -12.51 5.33 15.44
N LEU A 221 -12.16 4.63 14.34
CA LEU A 221 -13.10 4.31 13.27
C LEU A 221 -14.20 3.33 13.70
N LEU A 222 -13.86 2.31 14.52
CA LEU A 222 -14.83 1.33 15.00
C LEU A 222 -15.51 1.73 16.31
N GLY A 223 -14.99 2.72 17.03
CA GLY A 223 -15.43 3.09 18.39
C GLY A 223 -14.92 2.15 19.49
N ASN A 224 -14.21 1.08 19.13
CA ASN A 224 -13.52 0.15 20.02
C ASN A 224 -12.32 -0.49 19.29
N PRO A 225 -11.33 -1.03 20.03
CA PRO A 225 -10.23 -1.81 19.44
C PRO A 225 -10.76 -2.89 18.47
N PRO A 226 -10.29 -2.92 17.21
CA PRO A 226 -10.69 -3.95 16.27
C PRO A 226 -10.32 -5.37 16.78
N PRO A 227 -11.22 -6.34 16.65
CA PRO A 227 -10.94 -7.73 17.02
C PRO A 227 -10.07 -8.41 15.97
N LEU A 228 -9.15 -9.25 16.43
CA LEU A 228 -8.24 -10.02 15.58
C LEU A 228 -8.69 -11.47 15.44
N ALA A 229 -8.18 -12.13 14.39
CA ALA A 229 -8.26 -13.58 14.25
C ALA A 229 -7.36 -14.27 15.29
N GLY A 230 -7.43 -15.61 15.35
CA GLY A 230 -6.72 -16.40 16.36
C GLY A 230 -5.19 -16.39 16.23
N ASP A 231 -4.66 -16.03 15.05
CA ASP A 231 -3.23 -15.82 14.81
C ASP A 231 -2.74 -14.47 15.35
N ASN A 232 -3.65 -13.51 15.50
CA ASN A 232 -3.38 -12.09 15.75
C ASN A 232 -2.66 -11.36 14.61
N ASP A 233 -2.57 -11.94 13.42
CA ASP A 233 -1.92 -11.33 12.25
C ASP A 233 -2.96 -10.83 11.23
N HIS A 234 -4.22 -11.20 11.43
CA HIS A 234 -5.37 -10.79 10.61
C HIS A 234 -6.45 -10.13 11.46
N TRP A 235 -7.29 -9.31 10.82
CA TRP A 235 -8.59 -8.99 11.38
C TRP A 235 -9.40 -10.26 11.63
N ARG A 236 -10.33 -10.19 12.58
CA ARG A 236 -11.29 -11.29 12.75
C ARG A 236 -12.07 -11.48 11.45
N ASP A 237 -12.21 -12.73 11.02
CA ASP A 237 -13.01 -13.15 9.86
C ASP A 237 -14.38 -12.45 9.81
N GLY A 238 -14.69 -11.85 8.66
CA GLY A 238 -15.93 -11.11 8.42
C GLY A 238 -15.99 -9.71 9.04
N LEU A 239 -14.91 -9.20 9.65
CA LEU A 239 -14.86 -7.83 10.13
C LEU A 239 -15.09 -6.87 8.97
N SER A 240 -16.05 -5.95 9.13
CA SER A 240 -16.47 -5.06 8.05
C SER A 240 -16.46 -3.61 8.50
N TYR A 241 -16.12 -2.70 7.57
CA TYR A 241 -16.19 -1.26 7.76
C TYR A 241 -17.04 -0.65 6.64
N LEU A 242 -18.04 0.15 7.03
CA LEU A 242 -19.01 0.78 6.12
C LEU A 242 -19.65 -0.18 5.08
N GLY A 243 -19.86 -1.44 5.47
CA GLY A 243 -20.56 -2.44 4.66
C GLY A 243 -19.67 -3.23 3.70
N GLN A 244 -18.35 -2.97 3.68
CA GLN A 244 -17.36 -3.80 3.00
C GLN A 244 -16.59 -4.62 4.06
N GLU A 245 -16.31 -5.88 3.78
CA GLU A 245 -15.47 -6.76 4.61
C GLU A 245 -13.98 -6.49 4.43
N ALA A 246 -13.29 -6.11 5.51
CA ALA A 246 -11.92 -5.61 5.51
C ALA A 246 -10.97 -6.55 4.76
N ALA A 247 -10.03 -5.98 4.01
CA ALA A 247 -9.18 -6.75 3.13
C ALA A 247 -8.21 -7.65 3.91
N LEU A 248 -7.85 -7.28 5.14
CA LEU A 248 -6.84 -7.96 5.97
C LEU A 248 -7.43 -8.97 6.97
N ASP A 249 -8.64 -9.46 6.72
CA ASP A 249 -9.13 -10.68 7.39
C ASP A 249 -8.63 -11.94 6.63
N PRO A 250 -8.69 -13.14 7.23
CA PRO A 250 -7.93 -14.30 6.74
C PRO A 250 -8.63 -15.08 5.62
N THR A 251 -9.78 -14.61 5.12
CA THR A 251 -10.59 -15.40 4.18
C THR A 251 -11.02 -14.60 2.95
N ILE A 252 -11.26 -15.31 1.85
CA ILE A 252 -11.92 -14.74 0.68
C ILE A 252 -12.78 -15.83 0.03
N ALA A 253 -14.03 -15.51 -0.28
CA ALA A 253 -14.90 -16.42 -1.02
C ALA A 253 -14.70 -16.27 -2.53
N ALA A 254 -14.94 -17.34 -3.28
CA ALA A 254 -14.97 -17.25 -4.73
C ALA A 254 -16.11 -16.33 -5.21
N GLY A 255 -15.84 -15.47 -6.18
CA GLY A 255 -16.78 -14.46 -6.67
C GLY A 255 -16.90 -13.22 -5.79
N GLN A 256 -16.00 -13.03 -4.82
CA GLN A 256 -15.98 -11.88 -3.93
C GLN A 256 -14.81 -10.94 -4.27
N ARG A 257 -15.10 -9.65 -4.38
CA ARG A 257 -14.14 -8.55 -4.44
C ARG A 257 -14.03 -7.92 -3.05
N LYS A 258 -12.80 -7.80 -2.55
CA LYS A 258 -12.43 -7.04 -1.35
C LYS A 258 -11.51 -5.90 -1.78
N HIS A 259 -11.83 -4.70 -1.30
CA HIS A 259 -11.00 -3.51 -1.43
C HIS A 259 -10.32 -3.20 -0.10
N PHE A 260 -9.15 -2.57 -0.12
CA PHE A 260 -8.51 -2.09 1.10
C PHE A 260 -9.37 -0.99 1.72
N THR A 261 -9.85 -1.21 2.95
CA THR A 261 -10.78 -0.29 3.60
C THR A 261 -10.07 0.84 4.32
N GLU A 262 -10.83 1.86 4.71
CA GLU A 262 -10.32 2.87 5.65
C GLU A 262 -9.95 2.28 7.01
N LEU A 263 -10.55 1.16 7.44
CA LEU A 263 -10.11 0.45 8.64
C LEU A 263 -8.71 -0.16 8.45
N ASP A 264 -8.45 -0.76 7.28
CA ASP A 264 -7.15 -1.31 6.92
C ASP A 264 -6.09 -0.19 6.83
N PHE A 265 -6.42 0.93 6.18
CA PHE A 265 -5.57 2.12 6.12
C PHE A 265 -5.28 2.75 7.49
N ALA A 266 -6.29 2.82 8.37
CA ALA A 266 -6.08 3.33 9.72
C ALA A 266 -5.11 2.45 10.53
N ALA A 267 -5.11 1.14 10.29
CA ALA A 267 -4.10 0.28 10.90
C ALA A 267 -2.70 0.51 10.31
N LEU A 268 -2.57 0.76 9.01
CA LEU A 268 -1.29 1.19 8.42
C LEU A 268 -0.80 2.51 9.04
N GLN A 269 -1.70 3.46 9.26
CA GLN A 269 -1.39 4.71 9.95
C GLN A 269 -0.90 4.48 11.39
N ASP A 270 -1.57 3.57 12.13
CA ASP A 270 -1.20 3.25 13.51
C ASP A 270 0.18 2.60 13.64
N ILE A 271 0.69 1.94 12.58
CA ILE A 271 1.98 1.23 12.60
C ILE A 271 3.14 2.03 11.98
N GLY A 272 2.89 3.29 11.58
CA GLY A 272 3.93 4.22 11.15
C GLY A 272 3.64 4.99 9.87
N TRP A 273 2.85 4.42 8.96
CA TRP A 273 2.69 4.99 7.62
C TRP A 273 1.95 6.33 7.63
N GLU A 274 2.41 7.28 6.81
CA GLU A 274 1.69 8.53 6.56
C GLU A 274 0.59 8.31 5.51
N VAL A 275 -0.64 8.08 6.00
CA VAL A 275 -1.80 7.85 5.13
C VAL A 275 -2.58 9.15 4.88
N SER A 276 -2.74 9.51 3.61
CA SER A 276 -3.57 10.63 3.19
C SER A 276 -5.05 10.34 3.48
N PRO A 277 -5.81 11.30 4.04
CA PRO A 277 -7.24 11.12 4.26
C PRO A 277 -8.01 11.21 2.94
N ILE A 278 -8.99 10.34 2.72
CA ILE A 278 -10.00 10.61 1.68
C ILE A 278 -10.84 11.78 2.19
N PRO A 279 -11.02 12.87 1.42
CA PRO A 279 -11.95 13.92 1.83
C PRO A 279 -13.35 13.28 1.91
N GLU A 280 -13.95 13.30 3.10
CA GLU A 280 -15.24 12.66 3.31
C GLU A 280 -16.27 13.11 2.27
N ALA A 281 -17.22 12.23 1.91
CA ALA A 281 -18.29 12.56 0.98
C ALA A 281 -19.04 13.86 1.39
N ASP A 282 -19.13 14.13 2.71
CA ASP A 282 -19.69 15.37 3.25
C ASP A 282 -18.83 16.61 2.96
N THR A 283 -17.50 16.47 2.89
CA THR A 283 -16.58 17.54 2.48
C THR A 283 -16.80 17.90 1.01
N TRP A 284 -16.99 16.89 0.15
CA TRP A 284 -17.33 17.11 -1.26
C TRP A 284 -18.73 17.70 -1.43
N ALA A 285 -19.73 17.21 -0.69
CA ALA A 285 -21.08 17.74 -0.71
C ALA A 285 -21.12 19.21 -0.24
N MET A 286 -20.38 19.55 0.81
CA MET A 286 -20.26 20.92 1.33
C MET A 286 -19.49 21.84 0.38
N MET A 287 -18.44 21.34 -0.29
CA MET A 287 -17.71 22.10 -1.30
C MET A 287 -18.58 22.36 -2.54
N LEU A 288 -19.31 21.36 -3.03
CA LEU A 288 -20.26 21.50 -4.13
C LEU A 288 -21.43 22.43 -3.77
N ALA A 289 -21.96 22.33 -2.55
CA ALA A 289 -22.98 23.24 -2.05
C ALA A 289 -22.46 24.69 -1.95
N GLY A 290 -21.23 24.89 -1.46
CA GLY A 290 -20.57 26.19 -1.40
C GLY A 290 -20.38 26.83 -2.78
N LEU A 291 -19.89 26.07 -3.75
CA LEU A 291 -19.76 26.51 -5.15
C LEU A 291 -21.12 26.80 -5.81
N GLY A 292 -22.14 25.99 -5.52
CA GLY A 292 -23.52 26.22 -5.98
C GLY A 292 -24.12 27.52 -5.45
N LEU A 293 -23.87 27.85 -4.17
CA LEU A 293 -24.31 29.10 -3.56
C LEU A 293 -23.59 30.33 -4.14
N LEU A 294 -22.29 30.23 -4.42
CA LEU A 294 -21.52 31.27 -5.11
C LEU A 294 -22.03 31.51 -6.54
N GLY A 295 -22.26 30.44 -7.30
CA GLY A 295 -22.84 30.51 -8.65
C GLY A 295 -24.24 31.15 -8.65
N TRP A 296 -25.08 30.82 -7.67
CA TRP A 296 -26.42 31.41 -7.53
C TRP A 296 -26.36 32.92 -7.24
N ARG A 297 -25.45 33.35 -6.35
CA ARG A 297 -25.27 34.78 -6.02
C ARG A 297 -24.77 35.59 -7.22
N LEU A 298 -23.85 35.05 -8.02
CA LEU A 298 -23.35 35.70 -9.23
C LEU A 298 -24.40 35.79 -10.34
N ARG A 299 -25.32 34.81 -10.41
CA ARG A 299 -26.45 34.83 -11.36
C ARG A 299 -27.58 35.79 -10.91
N ALA A 300 -27.76 35.98 -9.61
CA ALA A 300 -28.75 36.90 -9.06
C ALA A 300 -28.30 38.37 -9.21
N SER A 301 -27.00 38.65 -9.14
CA SER A 301 -26.46 40.00 -9.36
C SER A 301 -26.49 40.40 -10.84
N SER A 302 -26.23 39.48 -11.77
CA SER A 302 -26.29 39.76 -13.21
C SER A 302 -27.71 40.04 -13.72
N ARG A 303 -28.74 39.45 -13.08
CA ARG A 303 -30.16 39.71 -13.39
C ARG A 303 -30.71 41.03 -12.85
N ARG A 304 -30.02 41.68 -11.90
CA ARG A 304 -30.39 43.00 -11.36
C ARG A 304 -29.72 44.16 -12.09
N ALA A 305 -28.78 43.86 -13.00
CA ALA A 305 -28.03 44.83 -13.78
C ALA A 305 -28.49 44.90 -15.25
N ALA A 306 -29.61 44.26 -15.60
CA ALA A 306 -30.24 44.29 -16.92
C ALA A 306 -31.61 45.00 -16.83
#